data_AF-A0A2D9ZA06-F1
#
_entry.id   AF-A0A2D9ZA06-F1
#
_cell.length_a   1.000
_cell.length_b   1.000
_cell.length_c   1.000
_cell.angle_alpha   90.00
_cell.angle_beta   90.00
_cell.angle_gamma   90.00
#
_symmetry.space_group_name_H-M   'P 1'
#
loop_
_entity.id
_entity.type
_entity.pdbx_description
1 polymer ?
#
loop_
_entity_poly.entity_id
_entity_poly.type
_entity_poly.pdbx_seq_one_letter_code
_entity_poly.pdbx_strand_id
1 'polypeptide(L)'
;MMKRIQIHVLGATLSLLFLIQPAFGQVNDQAYLKSNPNEAIRGLIDNISSTEVVIRVNGAPRQLPANEIFRIQFANAPADLLQAAAAYRRGQFNEAKTGLAGVNLAEINDKWVKEEIAFMLASIDAKSALAGEGDKNAAGTLLVQFIGEYANSFHYYEAVELFADLAFSVGQFQTAGENYQKLANAPWPQMKVFGTLRLAHANVGQGQFDDALAKFEQVAGYNATTPEQQALVAEAQAGRARCLGETGKAQEGIAAVEKIITDNDPKTQKTLFAQAYNAQGVCYRSSSQNKDAILAFLHVHLIFNQNPDAHAEALYHLTQLWEAESKADRAASTKSLLREKYAGTFWEQKLRNQ
;
A
#
# COMPACT_ATOMS: atom_id res chain seq x y z
N MET A 1 -91.12 -44.43 -10.44
CA MET A 1 -90.12 -45.27 -9.77
C MET A 1 -88.79 -45.09 -10.50
N MET A 2 -87.75 -44.70 -9.77
CA MET A 2 -86.49 -44.11 -10.23
C MET A 2 -85.61 -45.01 -11.13
N LYS A 3 -84.86 -44.39 -12.05
CA LYS A 3 -83.44 -44.64 -12.38
C LYS A 3 -83.00 -43.64 -13.48
N ARG A 4 -82.58 -42.42 -13.09
CA ARG A 4 -81.19 -41.92 -13.02
C ARG A 4 -80.36 -42.09 -14.30
N ILE A 5 -80.12 -40.94 -14.92
CA ILE A 5 -79.22 -40.57 -16.02
C ILE A 5 -77.76 -40.78 -15.60
N GLN A 6 -76.92 -41.33 -16.47
CA GLN A 6 -75.46 -41.13 -16.42
C GLN A 6 -74.88 -40.98 -17.83
N ILE A 7 -74.27 -39.82 -18.03
CA ILE A 7 -73.54 -39.37 -19.22
C ILE A 7 -72.09 -39.84 -19.07
N HIS A 8 -71.56 -40.54 -20.07
CA HIS A 8 -70.14 -40.92 -20.10
C HIS A 8 -69.29 -39.73 -20.55
N VAL A 9 -68.53 -39.14 -19.63
CA VAL A 9 -67.46 -38.18 -19.91
C VAL A 9 -66.16 -38.94 -20.06
N LEU A 10 -65.54 -38.86 -21.24
CA LEU A 10 -64.18 -39.34 -21.51
C LEU A 10 -63.19 -38.38 -20.79
N GLY A 11 -62.53 -38.86 -19.74
CA GLY A 11 -61.47 -38.12 -19.06
C GLY A 11 -60.12 -38.41 -19.72
N ALA A 12 -59.55 -37.44 -20.43
CA ALA A 12 -58.16 -37.47 -20.88
C ALA A 12 -57.24 -37.09 -19.71
N THR A 13 -56.48 -38.04 -19.19
CA THR A 13 -55.44 -37.81 -18.18
C THR A 13 -54.20 -37.23 -18.86
N LEU A 14 -53.98 -35.92 -18.69
CA LEU A 14 -52.75 -35.23 -19.08
C LEU A 14 -51.70 -35.43 -17.97
N SER A 15 -50.77 -36.36 -18.17
CA SER A 15 -49.62 -36.55 -17.27
C SER A 15 -48.63 -35.39 -17.46
N LEU A 16 -48.64 -34.41 -16.56
CA LEU A 16 -47.57 -33.41 -16.45
C LEU A 16 -46.29 -34.09 -15.92
N LEU A 17 -45.37 -34.40 -16.82
CA LEU A 17 -43.97 -34.65 -16.49
C LEU A 17 -43.34 -33.32 -16.04
N PHE A 18 -43.23 -33.12 -14.72
CA PHE A 18 -42.32 -32.12 -14.18
C PHE A 18 -40.89 -32.59 -14.47
N LEU A 19 -40.26 -31.99 -15.49
CA LEU A 19 -38.82 -32.00 -15.63
C LEU A 19 -38.24 -31.27 -14.42
N ILE A 20 -37.83 -32.02 -13.41
CA ILE A 20 -36.93 -31.52 -12.37
C ILE A 20 -35.61 -31.25 -13.09
N GLN A 21 -35.42 -30.02 -13.55
CA GLN A 21 -34.10 -29.60 -13.99
C GLN A 21 -33.18 -29.69 -12.77
N PRO A 22 -31.96 -30.23 -12.91
CA PRO A 22 -30.98 -30.14 -11.85
C PRO A 22 -30.78 -28.66 -11.54
N ALA A 23 -31.04 -28.26 -10.30
CA ALA A 23 -30.58 -26.98 -9.80
C ALA A 23 -29.05 -27.04 -9.81
N PHE A 24 -28.43 -26.58 -10.90
CA PHE A 24 -27.03 -26.21 -10.87
C PHE A 24 -26.94 -25.14 -9.78
N GLY A 25 -26.37 -25.50 -8.62
CA GLY A 25 -26.12 -24.54 -7.56
C GLY A 25 -25.37 -23.37 -8.18
N GLN A 26 -25.96 -22.18 -8.12
CA GLN A 26 -25.33 -20.97 -8.66
C GLN A 26 -23.97 -20.84 -7.97
N VAL A 27 -22.89 -21.00 -8.73
CA VAL A 27 -21.53 -20.83 -8.20
C VAL A 27 -21.40 -19.35 -7.86
N ASN A 28 -21.29 -19.05 -6.58
CA ASN A 28 -21.28 -17.69 -6.06
C ASN A 28 -19.86 -17.21 -5.83
N ASP A 29 -19.60 -15.95 -6.17
CA ASP A 29 -18.41 -15.23 -5.75
C ASP A 29 -18.40 -15.07 -4.22
N GLN A 30 -17.20 -14.93 -3.66
CA GLN A 30 -17.00 -14.81 -2.23
C GLN A 30 -16.12 -13.60 -1.93
N ALA A 31 -16.72 -12.54 -1.40
CA ALA A 31 -16.00 -11.37 -0.92
C ALA A 31 -15.71 -11.50 0.57
N TYR A 32 -14.49 -11.15 0.97
CA TYR A 32 -14.06 -11.14 2.37
C TYR A 32 -13.64 -9.72 2.72
N LEU A 33 -14.08 -9.21 3.88
CA LEU A 33 -13.74 -7.87 4.34
C LEU A 33 -12.54 -7.92 5.28
N LYS A 34 -11.77 -6.83 5.35
CA LYS A 34 -10.64 -6.69 6.28
C LYS A 34 -11.06 -6.84 7.74
N SER A 35 -12.26 -6.38 8.08
CA SER A 35 -12.85 -6.52 9.42
C SER A 35 -13.22 -7.96 9.79
N ASN A 36 -13.41 -8.84 8.80
CA ASN A 36 -13.75 -10.24 9.03
C ASN A 36 -13.21 -11.13 7.88
N PRO A 37 -11.90 -11.41 7.86
CA PRO A 37 -11.25 -12.08 6.72
C PRO A 37 -11.60 -13.56 6.57
N ASN A 38 -12.30 -14.15 7.55
CA ASN A 38 -12.67 -15.56 7.59
C ASN A 38 -14.13 -15.82 7.19
N GLU A 39 -14.97 -14.78 7.15
CA GLU A 39 -16.39 -14.90 6.80
C GLU A 39 -16.64 -14.39 5.38
N ALA A 40 -17.26 -15.23 4.56
CA ALA A 40 -17.55 -14.92 3.16
C ALA A 40 -18.91 -14.26 3.00
N ILE A 41 -18.94 -13.11 2.32
CA ILE A 41 -20.16 -12.57 1.70
C ILE A 41 -20.32 -13.28 0.36
N ARG A 42 -21.34 -14.14 0.25
CA ARG A 42 -21.57 -15.00 -0.92
C ARG A 42 -22.67 -14.42 -1.80
N GLY A 43 -22.41 -14.30 -3.09
CA GLY A 43 -23.39 -13.83 -4.07
C GLY A 43 -22.80 -13.69 -5.47
N LEU A 44 -23.62 -13.23 -6.41
CA LEU A 44 -23.16 -12.86 -7.76
C LEU A 44 -22.65 -11.42 -7.72
N ILE A 45 -21.46 -11.16 -8.27
CA ILE A 45 -21.00 -9.78 -8.47
C ILE A 45 -21.80 -9.14 -9.60
N ASP A 46 -22.49 -8.05 -9.30
CA ASP A 46 -23.26 -7.25 -10.27
C ASP A 46 -22.38 -6.18 -10.92
N ASN A 47 -21.45 -5.60 -10.15
CA ASN A 47 -20.55 -4.55 -10.63
C ASN A 47 -19.25 -4.45 -9.80
N ILE A 48 -18.17 -4.00 -10.44
CA ILE A 48 -16.91 -3.61 -9.79
C ILE A 48 -16.52 -2.21 -10.31
N SER A 49 -16.16 -1.32 -9.40
CA SER A 49 -15.55 -0.02 -9.67
C SER A 49 -14.30 0.18 -8.80
N SER A 50 -13.59 1.30 -9.01
CA SER A 50 -12.43 1.65 -8.17
C SER A 50 -12.79 1.95 -6.72
N THR A 51 -14.07 2.17 -6.41
CA THR A 51 -14.53 2.57 -5.07
C THR A 51 -15.46 1.56 -4.42
N GLU A 52 -16.07 0.66 -5.18
CA GLU A 52 -17.00 -0.32 -4.63
C GLU A 52 -17.14 -1.58 -5.48
N VAL A 53 -17.53 -2.66 -4.81
CA VAL A 53 -18.00 -3.90 -5.42
C VAL A 53 -19.44 -4.12 -5.00
N VAL A 54 -20.32 -4.33 -5.97
CA VAL A 54 -21.74 -4.62 -5.74
C VAL A 54 -21.95 -6.12 -5.87
N ILE A 55 -22.29 -6.78 -4.75
CA ILE A 55 -22.58 -8.21 -4.71
C ILE A 55 -24.05 -8.46 -4.38
N ARG A 56 -24.72 -9.31 -5.14
CA ARG A 56 -26.12 -9.67 -4.94
C ARG A 56 -26.24 -10.82 -3.95
N VAL A 57 -26.64 -10.52 -2.73
CA VAL A 57 -26.82 -11.49 -1.63
C VAL A 57 -28.30 -11.76 -1.44
N ASN A 58 -28.73 -13.02 -1.60
CA ASN A 58 -30.13 -13.43 -1.49
C ASN A 58 -31.09 -12.56 -2.33
N GLY A 59 -30.65 -12.13 -3.52
CA GLY A 59 -31.43 -11.28 -4.44
C GLY A 59 -31.34 -9.77 -4.16
N ALA A 60 -30.74 -9.33 -3.06
CA ALA A 60 -30.57 -7.91 -2.73
C ALA A 60 -29.13 -7.44 -3.05
N PRO A 61 -28.96 -6.26 -3.69
CA PRO A 61 -27.64 -5.69 -3.91
C PRO A 61 -27.03 -5.21 -2.59
N ARG A 62 -25.77 -5.56 -2.37
CA ARG A 62 -24.95 -5.07 -1.25
C ARG A 62 -23.71 -4.38 -1.82
N GLN A 63 -23.52 -3.12 -1.46
CA GLN A 63 -22.34 -2.34 -1.80
C GLN A 63 -21.23 -2.59 -0.78
N LEU A 64 -20.04 -2.97 -1.26
CA LEU A 64 -18.84 -3.18 -0.47
C LEU A 64 -17.81 -2.11 -0.86
N PRO A 65 -17.35 -1.25 0.06
CA PRO A 65 -16.28 -0.30 -0.24
C PRO A 65 -15.00 -1.04 -0.64
N ALA A 66 -14.38 -0.67 -1.77
CA ALA A 66 -13.20 -1.37 -2.27
C ALA A 66 -12.02 -1.36 -1.28
N ASN A 67 -11.83 -0.27 -0.53
CA ASN A 67 -10.80 -0.16 0.50
C ASN A 67 -10.99 -1.11 1.70
N GLU A 68 -12.19 -1.66 1.90
CA GLU A 68 -12.52 -2.60 2.98
C GLU A 68 -12.45 -4.06 2.53
N ILE A 69 -12.32 -4.32 1.23
CA ILE A 69 -12.21 -5.68 0.69
C ILE A 69 -10.81 -6.21 0.98
N PHE A 70 -10.75 -7.39 1.60
CA PHE A 70 -9.52 -8.13 1.82
C PHE A 70 -9.16 -9.00 0.62
N ARG A 71 -10.16 -9.67 0.04
CA ARG A 71 -10.03 -10.47 -1.19
C ARG A 71 -11.40 -10.79 -1.78
N ILE A 72 -11.40 -11.08 -3.07
CA ILE A 72 -12.52 -11.74 -3.76
C ILE A 72 -12.04 -13.10 -4.24
N GLN A 73 -12.85 -14.12 -4.02
CA GLN A 73 -12.70 -15.42 -4.66
C GLN A 73 -13.82 -15.54 -5.69
N PHE A 74 -13.45 -15.38 -6.95
CA PHE A 74 -14.38 -15.49 -8.07
C PHE A 74 -14.85 -16.93 -8.24
N ALA A 75 -16.13 -17.09 -8.52
CA ALA A 75 -16.81 -18.38 -8.69
C ALA A 75 -16.09 -19.30 -9.69
N ASN A 76 -15.64 -18.72 -10.81
CA ASN A 76 -15.04 -19.44 -11.94
C ASN A 76 -13.51 -19.37 -11.96
N ALA A 77 -12.87 -18.99 -10.85
CA ALA A 77 -11.41 -18.95 -10.77
C ALA A 77 -10.80 -20.36 -10.90
N PRO A 78 -9.80 -20.57 -11.78
CA PRO A 78 -9.13 -21.86 -11.88
C PRO A 78 -8.38 -22.21 -10.60
N ALA A 79 -8.19 -23.51 -10.34
CA ALA A 79 -7.54 -23.99 -9.11
C ALA A 79 -6.15 -23.40 -8.91
N ASP A 80 -5.37 -23.27 -9.99
CA ASP A 80 -4.03 -22.70 -9.97
C ASP A 80 -4.03 -21.23 -9.54
N LEU A 81 -5.04 -20.44 -9.94
CA LEU A 81 -5.23 -19.07 -9.46
C LEU A 81 -5.54 -19.07 -7.96
N LEU A 82 -6.39 -19.97 -7.47
CA LEU A 82 -6.72 -20.04 -6.04
C LEU A 82 -5.48 -20.36 -5.18
N GLN A 83 -4.63 -21.27 -5.67
CA GLN A 83 -3.36 -21.62 -5.01
C GLN A 83 -2.38 -20.44 -5.04
N ALA A 84 -2.19 -19.80 -6.20
CA ALA A 84 -1.32 -18.65 -6.35
C ALA A 84 -1.79 -17.47 -5.47
N ALA A 85 -3.09 -17.20 -5.41
CA ALA A 85 -3.67 -16.17 -4.55
C ALA A 85 -3.43 -16.46 -3.07
N ALA A 86 -3.44 -17.73 -2.66
CA ALA A 86 -3.08 -18.12 -1.30
C ALA A 86 -1.60 -17.87 -1.00
N ALA A 87 -0.69 -18.22 -1.91
CA ALA A 87 0.74 -17.93 -1.79
C ALA A 87 1.02 -16.42 -1.73
N TYR A 88 0.37 -15.64 -2.61
CA TYR A 88 0.46 -14.18 -2.65
C TYR A 88 0.09 -13.54 -1.31
N ARG A 89 -1.03 -13.96 -0.70
CA ARG A 89 -1.47 -13.46 0.61
C ARG A 89 -0.51 -13.82 1.75
N ARG A 90 0.28 -14.87 1.61
CA ARG A 90 1.33 -15.27 2.57
C ARG A 90 2.67 -14.58 2.30
N GLY A 91 2.74 -13.67 1.32
CA GLY A 91 3.99 -13.02 0.91
C GLY A 91 4.96 -13.94 0.16
N GLN A 92 4.51 -15.12 -0.28
CA GLN A 92 5.32 -16.08 -1.02
C GLN A 92 5.29 -15.73 -2.51
N PHE A 93 5.89 -14.58 -2.86
CA PHE A 93 5.77 -14.00 -4.20
C PHE A 93 6.35 -14.86 -5.31
N ASN A 94 7.46 -15.57 -5.07
CA ASN A 94 8.04 -16.51 -6.04
C ASN A 94 7.11 -17.69 -6.34
N GLU A 95 6.47 -18.25 -5.31
CA GLU A 95 5.49 -19.34 -5.45
C GLU A 95 4.23 -18.83 -6.19
N ALA A 96 3.72 -17.66 -5.80
CA ALA A 96 2.59 -17.04 -6.45
C ALA A 96 2.85 -16.77 -7.93
N LYS A 97 4.01 -16.19 -8.28
CA LYS A 97 4.40 -15.90 -9.67
C LYS A 97 4.49 -17.16 -10.51
N THR A 98 5.06 -18.23 -9.95
CA THR A 98 5.15 -19.54 -10.61
C THR A 98 3.76 -20.12 -10.86
N GLY A 99 2.87 -20.06 -9.87
CA GLY A 99 1.48 -20.53 -10.00
C GLY A 99 0.70 -19.75 -11.06
N LEU A 100 0.83 -18.42 -11.10
CA LEU A 100 0.18 -17.58 -12.11
C LEU A 100 0.69 -17.82 -13.53
N ALA A 101 1.98 -18.16 -13.69
CA ALA A 101 2.54 -18.49 -15.00
C ALA A 101 1.96 -19.79 -15.59
N GLY A 102 1.44 -20.69 -14.76
CA GLY A 102 0.74 -21.90 -15.19
C GLY A 102 -0.69 -21.65 -15.69
N VAL A 103 -1.26 -20.48 -15.43
CA VAL A 103 -2.65 -20.16 -15.78
C VAL A 103 -2.78 -19.84 -17.27
N ASN A 104 -3.60 -20.60 -18.00
CA ASN A 104 -3.90 -20.30 -19.40
C ASN A 104 -4.92 -19.15 -19.52
N LEU A 105 -4.41 -17.92 -19.69
CA LEU A 105 -5.24 -16.70 -19.82
C LEU A 105 -6.24 -16.74 -20.99
N ALA A 106 -5.97 -17.54 -22.03
CA ALA A 106 -6.87 -17.68 -23.18
C ALA A 106 -8.16 -18.44 -22.85
N GLU A 107 -8.13 -19.31 -21.84
CA GLU A 107 -9.29 -20.10 -21.40
C GLU A 107 -10.16 -19.36 -20.38
N ILE A 108 -9.66 -18.25 -19.83
CA ILE A 108 -10.41 -17.42 -18.90
C ILE A 108 -11.36 -16.54 -19.70
N ASN A 109 -12.67 -16.69 -19.47
CA ASN A 109 -13.68 -15.83 -20.07
C ASN A 109 -14.13 -14.69 -19.14
N ASP A 110 -13.98 -14.88 -17.83
CA ASP A 110 -14.36 -13.89 -16.83
C ASP A 110 -13.34 -12.74 -16.82
N LYS A 111 -13.81 -11.54 -17.15
CA LYS A 111 -12.99 -10.32 -17.20
C LYS A 111 -12.39 -9.97 -15.83
N TRP A 112 -13.11 -10.22 -14.74
CA TRP A 112 -12.63 -9.88 -13.39
C TRP A 112 -11.55 -10.85 -12.93
N VAL A 113 -11.62 -12.12 -13.36
CA VAL A 113 -10.55 -13.08 -13.12
C VAL A 113 -9.28 -12.68 -13.89
N LYS A 114 -9.39 -12.18 -15.12
CA LYS A 114 -8.22 -11.66 -15.87
C LYS A 114 -7.61 -10.45 -15.18
N GLU A 115 -8.45 -9.53 -14.71
CA GLU A 115 -8.03 -8.35 -13.97
C GLU A 115 -7.30 -8.71 -12.67
N GLU A 116 -7.82 -9.66 -11.90
CA GLU A 116 -7.17 -10.18 -10.69
C GLU A 116 -5.77 -10.73 -11.00
N ILE A 117 -5.64 -11.52 -12.07
CA ILE A 117 -4.33 -12.07 -12.48
C ILE A 117 -3.37 -10.95 -12.89
N ALA A 118 -3.84 -9.98 -13.67
CA ALA A 118 -3.04 -8.85 -14.11
C ALA A 118 -2.54 -8.02 -12.91
N PHE A 119 -3.44 -7.74 -11.95
CA PHE A 119 -3.09 -7.05 -10.71
C PHE A 119 -2.05 -7.84 -9.91
N MET A 120 -2.28 -9.14 -9.70
CA MET A 120 -1.38 -9.99 -8.93
C MET A 120 0.03 -10.04 -9.54
N LEU A 121 0.14 -10.19 -10.87
CA LEU A 121 1.44 -10.19 -11.54
C LEU A 121 2.17 -8.86 -11.37
N ALA A 122 1.50 -7.73 -11.59
CA ALA A 122 2.10 -6.41 -11.44
C ALA A 122 2.49 -6.10 -9.97
N SER A 123 1.61 -6.44 -9.03
CA SER A 123 1.84 -6.19 -7.60
C SER A 123 2.91 -7.09 -6.99
N ILE A 124 3.08 -8.33 -7.48
CA ILE A 124 4.20 -9.21 -7.10
C ILE A 124 5.52 -8.53 -7.45
N ASP A 125 5.68 -8.10 -8.71
CA ASP A 125 6.94 -7.51 -9.16
C ASP A 125 7.23 -6.18 -8.44
N ALA A 126 6.20 -5.39 -8.18
CA ALA A 126 6.33 -4.17 -7.39
C ALA A 126 6.73 -4.43 -5.93
N LYS A 127 6.08 -5.37 -5.25
CA LYS A 127 6.36 -5.70 -3.85
C LYS A 127 7.75 -6.33 -3.69
N SER A 128 8.17 -7.20 -4.63
CA SER A 128 9.54 -7.71 -4.69
C SER A 128 10.56 -6.59 -4.92
N ALA A 129 10.33 -5.70 -5.89
CA ALA A 129 11.27 -4.61 -6.18
C ALA A 129 11.40 -3.61 -5.02
N LEU A 130 10.31 -3.33 -4.30
CA LEU A 130 10.34 -2.54 -3.06
C LEU A 130 11.09 -3.25 -1.93
N ALA A 131 11.04 -4.58 -1.87
CA ALA A 131 11.83 -5.39 -0.94
C ALA A 131 13.32 -5.51 -1.33
N GLY A 132 13.73 -4.93 -2.46
CA GLY A 132 15.11 -4.96 -2.96
C GLY A 132 15.39 -6.07 -3.98
N GLU A 133 14.36 -6.81 -4.42
CA GLU A 133 14.47 -7.88 -5.40
C GLU A 133 13.88 -7.45 -6.75
N GLY A 134 14.72 -7.29 -7.77
CA GLY A 134 14.28 -6.96 -9.13
C GLY A 134 14.36 -5.47 -9.48
N ASP A 135 13.89 -5.12 -10.66
CA ASP A 135 13.99 -3.76 -11.23
C ASP A 135 12.72 -2.94 -10.94
N LYS A 136 12.90 -1.83 -10.21
CA LYS A 136 11.82 -0.92 -9.80
C LYS A 136 11.15 -0.20 -10.97
N ASN A 137 11.88 0.13 -12.03
CA ASN A 137 11.32 0.78 -13.22
C ASN A 137 10.49 -0.20 -14.05
N ALA A 138 10.98 -1.44 -14.19
CA ALA A 138 10.25 -2.50 -14.87
C ALA A 138 8.93 -2.81 -14.13
N ALA A 139 8.99 -2.97 -12.81
CA ALA A 139 7.80 -3.16 -11.98
C ALA A 139 6.82 -1.97 -12.07
N GLY A 140 7.34 -0.75 -12.07
CA GLY A 140 6.53 0.46 -12.24
C GLY A 140 5.78 0.49 -13.59
N THR A 141 6.41 0.02 -14.66
CA THR A 141 5.79 -0.08 -15.99
C THR A 141 4.57 -1.01 -15.99
N LEU A 142 4.66 -2.16 -15.30
CA LEU A 142 3.56 -3.12 -15.18
C LEU A 142 2.37 -2.51 -14.41
N LEU A 143 2.63 -1.75 -13.35
CA LEU A 143 1.57 -1.05 -12.62
C LEU A 143 0.93 0.07 -13.43
N VAL A 144 1.71 0.85 -14.18
CA VAL A 144 1.16 1.87 -15.09
C VAL A 144 0.24 1.23 -16.13
N GLN A 145 0.64 0.10 -16.71
CA GLN A 145 -0.19 -0.65 -17.63
C GLN A 145 -1.50 -1.09 -16.95
N PHE A 146 -1.41 -1.70 -15.76
CA PHE A 146 -2.59 -2.12 -15.01
C PHE A 146 -3.54 -0.95 -14.71
N ILE A 147 -3.02 0.18 -14.21
CA ILE A 147 -3.81 1.37 -13.88
C ILE A 147 -4.52 1.92 -15.13
N GLY A 148 -3.86 1.90 -16.29
CA GLY A 148 -4.42 2.37 -17.56
C GLY A 148 -5.50 1.44 -18.13
N GLU A 149 -5.26 0.12 -18.08
CA GLU A 149 -6.17 -0.88 -18.64
C GLU A 149 -7.36 -1.20 -17.72
N TYR A 150 -7.16 -1.14 -16.41
CA TYR A 150 -8.11 -1.58 -15.39
C TYR A 150 -8.47 -0.46 -14.40
N ALA A 151 -8.76 0.75 -14.91
CA ALA A 151 -9.09 1.93 -14.08
C ALA A 151 -10.32 1.74 -13.17
N ASN A 152 -11.22 0.81 -13.52
CA ASN A 152 -12.40 0.46 -12.72
C ASN A 152 -12.15 -0.71 -11.75
N SER A 153 -10.92 -1.21 -11.65
CA SER A 153 -10.59 -2.29 -10.73
C SER A 153 -10.76 -1.86 -9.28
N PHE A 154 -11.28 -2.75 -8.42
CA PHE A 154 -11.26 -2.52 -6.98
C PHE A 154 -9.82 -2.43 -6.42
N HIS A 155 -8.82 -2.91 -7.17
CA HIS A 155 -7.39 -2.74 -6.87
C HIS A 155 -6.79 -1.42 -7.34
N TYR A 156 -7.54 -0.55 -8.02
CA TYR A 156 -7.02 0.69 -8.63
C TYR A 156 -6.18 1.51 -7.65
N TYR A 157 -6.69 1.78 -6.45
CA TYR A 157 -5.96 2.58 -5.46
C TYR A 157 -4.75 1.85 -4.87
N GLU A 158 -4.79 0.51 -4.73
CA GLU A 158 -3.62 -0.28 -4.31
C GLU A 158 -2.51 -0.24 -5.38
N ALA A 159 -2.88 -0.34 -6.65
CA ALA A 159 -1.92 -0.22 -7.76
C ALA A 159 -1.31 1.19 -7.85
N VAL A 160 -2.12 2.24 -7.66
CA VAL A 160 -1.66 3.63 -7.60
C VAL A 160 -0.69 3.86 -6.45
N GLU A 161 -0.97 3.29 -5.27
CA GLU A 161 -0.08 3.36 -4.11
C GLU A 161 1.26 2.67 -4.39
N LEU A 162 1.25 1.42 -4.87
CA LEU A 162 2.48 0.68 -5.18
C LEU A 162 3.32 1.39 -6.25
N PHE A 163 2.69 2.01 -7.24
CA PHE A 163 3.40 2.77 -8.26
C PHE A 163 4.04 4.04 -7.69
N ALA A 164 3.31 4.75 -6.83
CA ALA A 164 3.83 5.92 -6.15
C ALA A 164 5.01 5.58 -5.23
N ASP A 165 4.94 4.47 -4.50
CA ASP A 165 6.02 3.99 -3.64
C ASP A 165 7.28 3.61 -4.43
N LEU A 166 7.12 2.94 -5.57
CA LEU A 166 8.24 2.65 -6.47
C LEU A 166 8.89 3.94 -6.98
N ALA A 167 8.09 4.87 -7.51
CA ALA A 167 8.55 6.16 -7.99
C ALA A 167 9.28 6.95 -6.88
N PHE A 168 8.71 6.98 -5.67
CA PHE A 168 9.33 7.61 -4.50
C PHE A 168 10.71 6.99 -4.20
N SER A 169 10.80 5.66 -4.18
CA SER A 169 12.02 4.94 -3.81
C SER A 169 13.21 5.17 -4.76
N VAL A 170 12.93 5.56 -6.01
CA VAL A 170 13.95 5.90 -7.03
C VAL A 170 14.12 7.41 -7.22
N GLY A 171 13.54 8.23 -6.34
CA GLY A 171 13.67 9.68 -6.35
C GLY A 171 12.80 10.42 -7.37
N GLN A 172 11.84 9.74 -8.02
CA GLN A 172 10.84 10.37 -8.89
C GLN A 172 9.71 10.99 -8.04
N PHE A 173 10.08 11.93 -7.18
CA PHE A 173 9.17 12.48 -6.17
C PHE A 173 7.98 13.24 -6.76
N GLN A 174 8.14 13.89 -7.91
CA GLN A 174 7.03 14.56 -8.58
C GLN A 174 5.98 13.53 -9.04
N THR A 175 6.39 12.47 -9.73
CA THR A 175 5.52 11.36 -10.15
C THR A 175 4.88 10.64 -8.96
N ALA A 176 5.64 10.42 -7.88
CA ALA A 176 5.11 9.87 -6.65
C ALA A 176 4.02 10.78 -6.06
N GLY A 177 4.30 12.09 -5.95
CA GLY A 177 3.35 13.09 -5.45
C GLY A 177 2.06 13.15 -6.26
N GLU A 178 2.14 13.14 -7.58
CA GLU A 178 0.95 13.10 -8.46
C GLU A 178 0.05 11.89 -8.17
N ASN A 179 0.64 10.73 -7.88
CA ASN A 179 -0.12 9.51 -7.58
C ASN A 179 -0.60 9.44 -6.13
N TYR A 180 0.18 9.90 -5.15
CA TYR A 180 -0.30 10.07 -3.77
C TYR A 180 -1.44 11.09 -3.67
N GLN A 181 -1.46 12.12 -4.53
CA GLN A 181 -2.58 13.06 -4.62
C GLN A 181 -3.87 12.36 -5.08
N LYS A 182 -3.80 11.33 -5.91
CA LYS A 182 -4.97 10.50 -6.25
C LYS A 182 -5.51 9.77 -5.01
N LEU A 183 -4.63 9.24 -4.16
CA LEU A 183 -5.02 8.63 -2.87
C LEU A 183 -5.65 9.67 -1.93
N ALA A 184 -5.05 10.87 -1.86
CA ALA A 184 -5.59 11.98 -1.06
C ALA A 184 -6.99 12.45 -1.53
N ASN A 185 -7.34 12.19 -2.78
CA ASN A 185 -8.64 12.47 -3.39
C ASN A 185 -9.62 11.29 -3.33
N ALA A 186 -9.21 10.12 -2.80
CA ALA A 186 -10.06 8.94 -2.67
C ALA A 186 -11.28 9.23 -1.77
N PRO A 187 -12.42 8.54 -1.93
CA PRO A 187 -13.62 8.83 -1.14
C PRO A 187 -13.49 8.44 0.34
N TRP A 188 -12.52 7.60 0.72
CA TRP A 188 -12.41 7.05 2.07
C TRP A 188 -11.52 7.90 2.97
N PRO A 189 -12.00 8.34 4.16
CA PRO A 189 -11.24 9.22 5.05
C PRO A 189 -9.84 8.72 5.38
N GLN A 190 -9.68 7.42 5.67
CA GLN A 190 -8.40 6.83 6.04
C GLN A 190 -7.41 6.90 4.88
N MET A 191 -7.85 6.65 3.65
CA MET A 191 -7.00 6.75 2.47
C MET A 191 -6.64 8.21 2.16
N LYS A 192 -7.53 9.17 2.42
CA LYS A 192 -7.21 10.60 2.29
C LYS A 192 -6.07 11.01 3.21
N VAL A 193 -6.12 10.58 4.47
CA VAL A 193 -5.07 10.87 5.48
C VAL A 193 -3.75 10.23 5.06
N PHE A 194 -3.77 8.94 4.70
CA PHE A 194 -2.60 8.23 4.22
C PHE A 194 -1.98 8.87 2.97
N GLY A 195 -2.80 9.17 1.95
CA GLY A 195 -2.35 9.83 0.73
C GLY A 195 -1.77 11.23 0.97
N THR A 196 -2.37 12.00 1.88
CA THR A 196 -1.86 13.32 2.28
C THR A 196 -0.51 13.22 2.96
N LEU A 197 -0.32 12.22 3.84
CA LEU A 197 0.95 11.96 4.50
C LEU A 197 2.05 11.61 3.48
N ARG A 198 1.78 10.65 2.60
CA ARG A 198 2.74 10.23 1.57
C ARG A 198 3.07 11.34 0.58
N LEU A 199 2.07 12.16 0.21
CA LEU A 199 2.29 13.38 -0.58
C LEU A 199 3.20 14.39 0.14
N ALA A 200 3.05 14.56 1.46
CA ALA A 200 3.94 15.42 2.25
C ALA A 200 5.40 14.93 2.16
N HIS A 201 5.63 13.62 2.26
CA HIS A 201 6.96 13.04 2.07
C HIS A 201 7.50 13.26 0.65
N ALA A 202 6.67 13.12 -0.39
CA ALA A 202 7.08 13.43 -1.76
C ALA A 202 7.47 14.91 -1.92
N ASN A 203 6.76 15.83 -1.27
CA ASN A 203 7.11 17.25 -1.27
C ASN A 203 8.45 17.51 -0.55
N VAL A 204 8.74 16.81 0.55
CA VAL A 204 10.07 16.83 1.20
C VAL A 204 11.16 16.40 0.22
N GLY A 205 10.94 15.31 -0.52
CA GLY A 205 11.89 14.82 -1.53
C GLY A 205 12.17 15.84 -2.64
N GLN A 206 11.18 16.66 -3.00
CA GLN A 206 11.28 17.75 -3.96
C GLN A 206 11.91 19.03 -3.38
N GLY A 207 12.19 19.08 -2.06
CA GLY A 207 12.63 20.30 -1.38
C GLY A 207 11.51 21.33 -1.17
N GLN A 208 10.25 20.96 -1.38
CA GLN A 208 9.07 21.80 -1.17
C GLN A 208 8.65 21.75 0.31
N PHE A 209 9.49 22.28 1.19
CA PHE A 209 9.32 22.13 2.64
C PHE A 209 8.11 22.88 3.21
N ASP A 210 7.75 24.04 2.66
CA ASP A 210 6.54 24.78 3.10
C ASP A 210 5.25 24.00 2.76
N ASP A 211 5.15 23.47 1.54
CA ASP A 211 4.00 22.67 1.11
C ASP A 211 3.94 21.33 1.88
N ALA A 212 5.09 20.72 2.15
CA ALA A 212 5.18 19.52 2.96
C ALA A 212 4.71 19.79 4.40
N LEU A 213 5.18 20.89 5.00
CA LEU A 213 4.82 21.31 6.36
C LEU A 213 3.31 21.45 6.50
N ALA A 214 2.64 22.14 5.58
CA ALA A 214 1.18 22.30 5.59
C ALA A 214 0.43 20.95 5.57
N LYS A 215 0.91 19.99 4.76
CA LYS A 215 0.30 18.65 4.68
C LYS A 215 0.56 17.81 5.92
N PHE A 216 1.76 17.87 6.49
CA PHE A 216 2.05 17.21 7.76
C PHE A 216 1.20 17.79 8.90
N GLU A 217 0.99 19.10 8.94
CA GLU A 217 0.10 19.73 9.92
C GLU A 217 -1.35 19.30 9.75
N GLN A 218 -1.82 19.18 8.50
CA GLN A 218 -3.15 18.62 8.22
C GLN A 218 -3.30 17.19 8.77
N VAL A 219 -2.31 16.32 8.57
CA VAL A 219 -2.36 14.93 9.07
C VAL A 219 -2.18 14.89 10.59
N ALA A 220 -1.31 15.73 11.16
CA ALA A 220 -1.10 15.80 12.60
C ALA A 220 -2.35 16.26 13.38
N GLY A 221 -3.24 17.01 12.72
CA GLY A 221 -4.55 17.40 13.25
C GLY A 221 -5.66 16.34 13.10
N TYR A 222 -5.37 15.19 12.50
CA TYR A 222 -6.35 14.12 12.33
C TYR A 222 -6.71 13.46 13.67
N ASN A 223 -8.02 13.31 13.93
CA ASN A 223 -8.51 12.65 15.15
C ASN A 223 -8.37 11.14 15.04
N ALA A 224 -7.18 10.62 15.38
CA ALA A 224 -6.86 9.21 15.33
C ALA A 224 -7.53 8.42 16.48
N THR A 225 -8.29 7.39 16.13
CA THR A 225 -9.02 6.52 17.08
C THR A 225 -8.53 5.08 17.09
N THR A 226 -7.68 4.68 16.13
CA THR A 226 -7.06 3.34 16.08
C THR A 226 -5.53 3.43 16.14
N PRO A 227 -4.82 2.36 16.55
CA PRO A 227 -3.35 2.34 16.57
C PRO A 227 -2.73 2.67 15.21
N GLU A 228 -3.32 2.21 14.11
CA GLU A 228 -2.83 2.48 12.75
C GLU A 228 -2.94 3.97 12.42
N GLN A 229 -4.04 4.61 12.80
CA GLN A 229 -4.23 6.05 12.61
C GLN A 229 -3.28 6.86 13.49
N GLN A 230 -3.03 6.42 14.72
CA GLN A 230 -2.08 7.05 15.63
C GLN A 230 -0.65 7.00 15.06
N ALA A 231 -0.28 5.88 14.44
CA ALA A 231 1.00 5.74 13.76
C ALA A 231 1.16 6.74 12.60
N LEU A 232 0.11 6.96 11.79
CA LEU A 232 0.12 7.98 10.73
C LEU A 232 0.28 9.41 11.28
N VAL A 233 -0.41 9.73 12.37
CA VAL A 233 -0.28 11.02 13.05
C VAL A 233 1.13 11.22 13.59
N ALA A 234 1.71 10.19 14.22
CA ALA A 234 3.06 10.26 14.76
C ALA A 234 4.13 10.41 13.65
N GLU A 235 3.99 9.68 12.55
CA GLU A 235 4.83 9.84 11.35
C GLU A 235 4.73 11.27 10.79
N ALA A 236 3.52 11.83 10.75
CA ALA A 236 3.32 13.21 10.33
C ALA A 236 3.99 14.23 11.26
N GLN A 237 3.97 14.00 12.57
CA GLN A 237 4.65 14.87 13.54
C GLN A 237 6.16 14.85 13.36
N ALA A 238 6.76 13.69 13.07
CA ALA A 238 8.19 13.59 12.74
C ALA A 238 8.52 14.33 11.43
N GLY A 239 7.70 14.15 10.39
CA GLY A 239 7.83 14.87 9.12
C GLY A 239 7.68 16.39 9.26
N ARG A 240 6.73 16.84 10.09
CA ARG A 240 6.56 18.25 10.47
C ARG A 240 7.82 18.81 11.11
N ALA A 241 8.38 18.10 12.10
CA ALA A 241 9.59 18.54 12.79
C ALA A 241 10.78 18.69 11.85
N ARG A 242 10.94 17.75 10.91
CA ARG A 242 11.93 17.85 9.82
C ARG A 242 11.75 19.13 9.01
N CYS A 243 10.52 19.41 8.57
CA CYS A 243 10.24 20.60 7.76
C CYS A 243 10.51 21.89 8.54
N LEU A 244 10.24 21.93 9.85
CA LEU A 244 10.63 23.05 10.72
C LEU A 244 12.15 23.30 10.67
N GLY A 245 12.96 22.24 10.72
CA GLY A 245 14.41 22.33 10.55
C GLY A 245 14.84 22.95 9.22
N GLU A 246 14.26 22.51 8.11
CA GLU A 246 14.58 22.96 6.75
C GLU A 246 14.04 24.38 6.44
N THR A 247 13.03 24.84 7.19
CA THR A 247 12.42 26.19 7.06
C THR A 247 12.95 27.20 8.08
N GLY A 248 14.08 26.90 8.72
CA GLY A 248 14.76 27.82 9.64
C GLY A 248 14.21 27.87 11.06
N LYS A 249 13.25 26.99 11.41
CA LYS A 249 12.66 26.84 12.75
C LYS A 249 13.23 25.62 13.49
N ALA A 250 14.54 25.41 13.38
CA ALA A 250 15.20 24.21 13.88
C ALA A 250 14.97 23.94 15.38
N GLN A 251 14.96 24.96 16.24
CA GLN A 251 14.70 24.77 17.68
C GLN A 251 13.27 24.27 17.96
N GLU A 252 12.27 24.75 17.21
CA GLU A 252 10.90 24.22 17.29
C GLU A 252 10.83 22.77 16.82
N GLY A 253 11.58 22.43 15.76
CA GLY A 253 11.69 21.06 15.26
C GLY A 253 12.34 20.11 16.28
N ILE A 254 13.43 20.54 16.92
CA ILE A 254 14.11 19.77 17.98
C ILE A 254 13.16 19.49 19.14
N ALA A 255 12.49 20.53 19.66
CA ALA A 255 11.54 20.37 20.76
C ALA A 255 10.37 19.45 20.40
N ALA A 256 9.89 19.51 19.14
CA ALA A 256 8.84 18.61 18.66
C ALA A 256 9.31 17.14 18.63
N VAL A 257 10.55 16.87 18.17
CA VAL A 257 11.11 15.52 18.20
C VAL A 257 11.33 15.01 19.62
N GLU A 258 11.87 15.84 20.51
CA GLU A 258 12.08 15.47 21.91
C GLU A 258 10.78 15.04 22.60
N LYS A 259 9.67 15.72 22.26
CA LYS A 259 8.34 15.30 22.70
C LYS A 259 7.94 13.93 22.13
N ILE A 260 8.14 13.69 20.84
CA ILE A 260 7.87 12.38 20.22
C ILE A 260 8.66 11.27 20.93
N ILE A 261 9.95 11.49 21.17
CA ILE A 261 10.84 10.52 21.83
C ILE A 261 10.39 10.25 23.27
N THR A 262 9.93 11.27 23.99
CA THR A 262 9.48 11.17 25.38
C THR A 262 8.14 10.44 25.51
N ASP A 263 7.21 10.71 24.59
CA ASP A 263 5.82 10.22 24.69
C ASP A 263 5.62 8.81 24.11
N ASN A 264 6.64 8.23 23.46
CA ASN A 264 6.52 6.97 22.74
C ASN A 264 7.51 5.90 23.23
N ASP A 265 7.23 4.63 22.90
CA ASP A 265 8.06 3.50 23.31
C ASP A 265 9.00 3.05 22.17
N PRO A 266 10.33 3.17 22.33
CA PRO A 266 11.30 2.77 21.30
C PRO A 266 11.30 1.27 20.99
N LYS A 267 10.76 0.41 21.88
CA LYS A 267 10.72 -1.04 21.65
C LYS A 267 9.65 -1.44 20.64
N THR A 268 8.53 -0.74 20.67
CA THR A 268 7.35 -1.05 19.84
C THR A 268 7.27 -0.15 18.60
N GLN A 269 7.83 1.06 18.66
CA GLN A 269 7.68 2.07 17.62
C GLN A 269 8.99 2.40 16.90
N LYS A 270 9.78 1.38 16.54
CA LYS A 270 11.13 1.56 15.96
C LYS A 270 11.16 2.46 14.72
N THR A 271 10.16 2.33 13.84
CA THR A 271 10.06 3.16 12.62
C THR A 271 9.86 4.64 12.96
N LEU A 272 8.97 4.94 13.92
CA LEU A 272 8.76 6.31 14.38
C LEU A 272 10.04 6.90 14.96
N PHE A 273 10.78 6.14 15.78
CA PHE A 273 12.04 6.59 16.35
C PHE A 273 13.12 6.83 15.29
N ALA A 274 13.23 5.97 14.27
CA ALA A 274 14.10 6.19 13.13
C ALA A 274 13.79 7.53 12.41
N GLN A 275 12.51 7.78 12.12
CA GLN A 275 12.07 9.01 11.46
C GLN A 275 12.29 10.25 12.34
N ALA A 276 11.99 10.15 13.63
CA ALA A 276 12.18 11.21 14.61
C ALA A 276 13.67 11.59 14.74
N TYR A 277 14.57 10.62 14.92
CA TYR A 277 16.00 10.90 15.01
C TYR A 277 16.59 11.44 13.71
N ASN A 278 16.12 11.01 12.53
CA ASN A 278 16.49 11.66 11.28
C ASN A 278 16.04 13.13 11.24
N ALA A 279 14.79 13.40 11.62
CA ALA A 279 14.27 14.77 11.71
C ALA A 279 15.09 15.63 12.68
N GLN A 280 15.47 15.09 13.83
CA GLN A 280 16.32 15.77 14.81
C GLN A 280 17.71 16.07 14.24
N GLY A 281 18.32 15.10 13.56
CA GLY A 281 19.61 15.27 12.89
C GLY A 281 19.57 16.34 11.81
N VAL A 282 18.49 16.41 11.03
CA VAL A 282 18.24 17.49 10.05
C VAL A 282 18.16 18.85 10.75
N CYS A 283 17.39 18.97 11.84
CA CYS A 283 17.27 20.23 12.58
C CYS A 283 18.61 20.69 13.19
N TYR A 284 19.38 19.78 13.79
CA TYR A 284 20.70 20.11 14.31
C TYR A 284 21.65 20.55 13.20
N ARG A 285 21.63 19.87 12.06
CA ARG A 285 22.46 20.23 10.90
C ARG A 285 22.09 21.60 10.34
N SER A 286 20.80 21.95 10.25
CA SER A 286 20.38 23.28 9.79
C SER A 286 20.75 24.40 10.77
N SER A 287 21.01 24.06 12.04
CA SER A 287 21.54 24.98 13.07
C SER A 287 23.07 24.92 13.23
N SER A 288 23.80 24.26 12.32
CA SER A 288 25.27 24.09 12.40
C SER A 288 25.76 23.35 13.66
N GLN A 289 24.90 22.55 14.30
CA GLN A 289 25.22 21.73 15.47
C GLN A 289 25.65 20.32 15.02
N ASN A 290 26.79 20.23 14.31
CA ASN A 290 27.22 19.01 13.65
C ASN A 290 27.35 17.80 14.57
N LYS A 291 27.87 18.00 15.80
CA LYS A 291 28.07 16.90 16.75
C LYS A 291 26.75 16.31 17.22
N ASP A 292 25.75 17.15 17.48
CA ASP A 292 24.41 16.71 17.88
C ASP A 292 23.68 16.06 16.70
N ALA A 293 23.85 16.60 15.49
CA ALA A 293 23.34 15.99 14.26
C ALA A 293 23.90 14.57 14.06
N ILE A 294 25.22 14.41 14.24
CA ILE A 294 25.90 13.11 14.19
C ILE A 294 25.30 12.14 15.21
N LEU A 295 25.10 12.57 16.46
CA LEU A 295 24.52 11.73 17.50
C LEU A 295 23.11 11.28 17.13
N ALA A 296 22.27 12.18 16.62
CA ALA A 296 20.92 11.85 16.18
C ALA A 296 20.92 10.80 15.05
N PHE A 297 21.70 11.02 13.98
CA PHE A 297 21.78 10.04 12.88
C PHE A 297 22.43 8.70 13.31
N LEU A 298 23.32 8.70 14.30
CA LEU A 298 23.86 7.46 14.88
C LEU A 298 22.81 6.64 15.62
N HIS A 299 21.81 7.26 16.27
CA HIS A 299 20.71 6.50 16.88
C HIS A 299 19.96 5.69 15.81
N VAL A 300 19.72 6.28 14.64
CA VAL A 300 19.11 5.55 13.51
C VAL A 300 20.04 4.44 13.03
N HIS A 301 21.30 4.76 12.75
CA HIS A 301 22.24 3.80 12.20
C HIS A 301 22.53 2.59 13.12
N LEU A 302 22.61 2.81 14.43
CA LEU A 302 23.02 1.79 15.40
C LEU A 302 21.84 1.09 16.08
N ILE A 303 20.70 1.77 16.26
CA ILE A 303 19.59 1.26 17.07
C ILE A 303 18.35 0.99 16.20
N PHE A 304 17.97 1.97 15.36
CA PHE A 304 16.73 1.95 14.59
C PHE A 304 16.92 1.72 13.08
N ASN A 305 17.86 0.86 12.72
CA ASN A 305 18.27 0.61 11.33
C ASN A 305 17.39 -0.39 10.55
N GLN A 306 16.26 -0.77 11.13
CA GLN A 306 15.36 -1.76 10.52
C GLN A 306 14.50 -1.15 9.41
N ASN A 307 14.30 0.17 9.40
CA ASN A 307 13.67 0.87 8.28
C ASN A 307 14.75 1.18 7.21
N PRO A 308 14.69 0.58 6.01
CA PRO A 308 15.71 0.74 4.97
C PRO A 308 15.93 2.20 4.53
N ASP A 309 14.85 2.94 4.29
CA ASP A 309 14.90 4.31 3.78
C ASP A 309 15.47 5.28 4.82
N ALA A 310 14.98 5.20 6.07
CA ALA A 310 15.49 6.02 7.15
C ALA A 310 16.96 5.71 7.47
N HIS A 311 17.38 4.44 7.38
CA HIS A 311 18.78 4.08 7.56
C HIS A 311 19.67 4.60 6.42
N ALA A 312 19.22 4.51 5.17
CA ALA A 312 19.92 5.04 4.01
C ALA A 312 20.11 6.57 4.12
N GLU A 313 19.06 7.30 4.54
CA GLU A 313 19.13 8.72 4.84
C GLU A 313 20.17 9.05 5.91
N ALA A 314 20.13 8.32 7.04
CA ALA A 314 21.07 8.54 8.14
C ALA A 314 22.52 8.34 7.70
N LEU A 315 22.78 7.29 6.90
CA LEU A 315 24.11 7.01 6.33
C LEU A 315 24.59 8.09 5.38
N TYR A 316 23.70 8.60 4.53
CA TYR A 316 23.99 9.73 3.64
C TYR A 316 24.45 10.95 4.45
N HIS A 317 23.67 11.34 5.47
CA HIS A 317 24.01 12.50 6.30
C HIS A 317 25.25 12.29 7.16
N LEU A 318 25.44 11.10 7.75
CA LEU A 318 26.63 10.77 8.52
C LEU A 318 27.90 10.86 7.67
N THR A 319 27.85 10.44 6.41
CA THR A 319 28.99 10.54 5.50
C THR A 319 29.47 11.99 5.38
N GLN A 320 28.54 12.92 5.09
CA GLN A 320 28.85 14.34 4.95
C GLN A 320 29.33 14.97 6.28
N LEU A 321 28.69 14.62 7.39
CA LEU A 321 29.04 15.15 8.70
C LEU A 321 30.40 14.63 9.18
N TRP A 322 30.75 13.39 8.89
CA TRP A 322 32.08 12.85 9.21
C TRP A 322 33.19 13.50 8.38
N GLU A 323 32.94 13.82 7.11
CA GLU A 323 33.87 14.60 6.30
C GLU A 323 34.08 16.00 6.90
N ALA A 324 33.00 16.68 7.28
CA ALA A 324 33.06 17.99 7.92
C ALA A 324 33.83 17.99 9.26
N GLU A 325 33.73 16.91 10.03
CA GLU A 325 34.46 16.73 11.31
C GLU A 325 35.85 16.08 11.13
N SER A 326 36.37 15.99 9.89
CA SER A 326 37.68 15.41 9.57
C SER A 326 37.85 13.96 10.07
N LYS A 327 36.78 13.15 9.99
CA LYS A 327 36.75 11.72 10.36
C LYS A 327 36.67 10.85 9.10
N ALA A 328 37.70 10.91 8.26
CA ALA A 328 37.75 10.26 6.94
C ALA A 328 37.41 8.76 6.98
N ASP A 329 37.92 7.99 7.95
CA ASP A 329 37.65 6.56 8.05
C ASP A 329 36.16 6.26 8.29
N ARG A 330 35.49 7.10 9.10
CA ARG A 330 34.05 6.94 9.39
C ARG A 330 33.22 7.32 8.18
N ALA A 331 33.59 8.39 7.48
CA ALA A 331 32.94 8.79 6.24
C ALA A 331 33.05 7.69 5.17
N ALA A 332 34.24 7.11 5.00
CA ALA A 332 34.46 6.01 4.07
C ALA A 332 33.60 4.79 4.42
N SER A 333 33.53 4.42 5.71
CA SER A 333 32.72 3.29 6.18
C SER A 333 31.21 3.50 5.94
N THR A 334 30.66 4.67 6.30
CA THR A 334 29.23 4.96 6.08
C THR A 334 28.89 5.03 4.60
N LYS A 335 29.79 5.57 3.78
CA LYS A 335 29.66 5.63 2.32
C LYS A 335 29.63 4.24 1.69
N SER A 336 30.56 3.36 2.06
CA SER A 336 30.57 1.97 1.56
C SER A 336 29.30 1.24 1.95
N LEU A 337 28.87 1.34 3.21
CA LEU A 337 27.64 0.67 3.65
C LEU A 337 26.40 1.18 2.92
N LEU A 338 26.29 2.49 2.65
CA LEU A 338 25.19 3.04 1.87
C LEU A 338 25.15 2.44 0.46
N ARG A 339 26.31 2.33 -0.19
CA ARG A 339 26.44 1.77 -1.54
C ARG A 339 26.14 0.28 -1.59
N GLU A 340 26.60 -0.48 -0.60
CA GLU A 340 26.44 -1.93 -0.57
C GLU A 340 25.00 -2.34 -0.22
N LYS A 341 24.39 -1.70 0.79
CA LYS A 341 23.08 -2.10 1.30
C LYS A 341 21.91 -1.43 0.59
N TYR A 342 22.12 -0.25 0.02
CA TYR A 342 21.06 0.61 -0.52
C TYR A 342 21.31 1.06 -1.96
N ALA A 343 22.00 0.23 -2.74
CA ALA A 343 22.25 0.46 -4.16
C ALA A 343 20.97 0.84 -4.91
N GLY A 344 21.02 1.90 -5.71
CA GLY A 344 19.89 2.32 -6.55
C GLY A 344 18.76 3.03 -5.82
N THR A 345 18.85 3.23 -4.50
CA THR A 345 17.94 4.12 -3.76
C THR A 345 18.26 5.59 -4.01
N PHE A 346 17.29 6.48 -3.76
CA PHE A 346 17.50 7.93 -3.86
C PHE A 346 18.74 8.41 -3.08
N TRP A 347 18.91 7.99 -1.83
CA TRP A 347 20.00 8.47 -0.98
C TRP A 347 21.39 8.03 -1.47
N GLU A 348 21.52 6.82 -1.99
CA GLU A 348 22.76 6.34 -2.61
C GLU A 348 23.07 7.13 -3.89
N GLN A 349 22.09 7.29 -4.77
CA GLN A 349 22.26 8.06 -6.00
C GLN A 349 22.62 9.52 -5.71
N LYS A 350 21.97 10.12 -4.71
CA LYS A 350 22.26 11.49 -4.25
C LYS A 350 23.70 11.62 -3.76
N LEU A 351 24.22 10.64 -3.03
CA LEU A 351 25.62 10.64 -2.61
C LEU A 351 26.58 10.48 -3.79
N ARG A 352 26.22 9.68 -4.79
CA ARG A 352 27.08 9.40 -5.96
C ARG A 352 27.22 10.62 -6.89
N ASN A 353 26.21 11.47 -6.94
CA ASN A 353 26.16 12.63 -7.83
C ASN A 353 26.75 13.91 -7.21
N GLN A 354 27.32 13.81 -6.00
CA GLN A 354 28.12 14.85 -5.34
C GLN A 354 29.61 14.55 -5.56
#